data_AF-A0A7V9AY56-F1
#
_entry.id   AF-A0A7V9AY56-F1
#
_cell.length_a   1.000
_cell.length_b   1.000
_cell.length_c   1.000
_cell.angle_alpha   90.00
_cell.angle_beta   90.00
_cell.angle_gamma   90.00
#
_symmetry.space_group_name_H-M   'P 1'
#
loop_
_entity.id
_entity.type
_entity.pdbx_description
1 polymer ?
#
loop_
_entity_poly.entity_id
_entity_poly.type
_entity_poly.pdbx_seq_one_letter_code
_entity_poly.pdbx_strand_id
1 'polypeptide(L)' 'MAGWGDDPELERLRGLLADGWEVVEVTEDRDASGGPADRVILGKGGESTSCSSDHLAFHRYVQGMGEGPDL' A
#
# COMPACT_ATOMS: atom_id res chain seq x y z
N MET A 1 5.03 -16.34 -17.03
CA MET A 1 3.79 -15.88 -16.37
C MET A 1 4.21 -14.72 -15.50
N ALA A 2 3.89 -13.47 -15.87
CA ALA A 2 3.95 -12.39 -14.90
C ALA A 2 2.90 -12.73 -13.86
N GLY A 3 3.34 -13.37 -12.78
CA GLY A 3 2.44 -13.92 -11.78
C GLY A 3 1.60 -12.78 -11.24
N TRP A 4 0.30 -13.01 -11.11
CA TRP A 4 -0.58 -12.28 -10.21
C TRP A 4 -0.18 -12.56 -8.74
N GLY A 5 1.13 -12.68 -8.48
CA GLY A 5 1.72 -13.35 -7.35
C GLY A 5 1.44 -12.61 -6.06
N ASP A 6 1.44 -13.39 -4.99
CA ASP A 6 1.44 -12.93 -3.60
C ASP A 6 2.59 -11.96 -3.39
N ASP A 7 2.24 -10.68 -3.28
CA ASP A 7 3.15 -9.69 -2.72
C ASP A 7 3.00 -9.76 -1.19
N PRO A 8 4.05 -10.12 -0.44
CA PRO A 8 3.95 -10.28 1.01
C PRO A 8 3.59 -8.95 1.71
N GLU A 9 3.97 -7.81 1.12
CA GLU A 9 3.58 -6.49 1.63
C GLU A 9 2.09 -6.19 1.39
N LEU A 10 1.49 -6.69 0.31
CA LEU A 10 0.06 -6.63 0.04
C LEU A 10 -0.72 -7.51 1.03
N GLU A 11 -0.24 -8.72 1.31
CA GLU A 11 -0.81 -9.58 2.35
C GLU A 11 -0.76 -8.89 3.72
N ARG A 12 0.39 -8.30 4.06
CA ARG A 12 0.56 -7.53 5.30
C ARG A 12 -0.38 -6.33 5.38
N LEU A 13 -0.49 -5.55 4.31
CA LEU A 13 -1.41 -4.41 4.22
C LEU A 13 -2.86 -4.86 4.46
N ARG A 14 -3.30 -5.94 3.82
CA ARG A 14 -4.64 -6.51 4.04
C ARG A 14 -4.84 -6.98 5.48
N GLY A 15 -3.83 -7.60 6.08
CA GLY A 15 -3.86 -8.03 7.47
C GLY A 15 -4.01 -6.84 8.45
N LEU A 16 -3.28 -5.75 8.22
CA LEU A 16 -3.38 -4.54 9.03
C LEU A 16 -4.77 -3.90 8.90
N LEU A 17 -5.30 -3.78 7.68
CA LEU A 17 -6.66 -3.27 7.45
C LEU A 17 -7.72 -4.13 8.17
N ALA A 18 -7.59 -5.45 8.10
CA ALA A 18 -8.49 -6.38 8.79
C ALA A 18 -8.39 -6.29 10.33
N ASP A 19 -7.21 -5.96 10.86
CA ASP A 19 -6.98 -5.70 12.28
C ASP A 19 -7.52 -4.32 12.72
N GLY A 20 -8.05 -3.51 11.80
CA GLY A 20 -8.64 -2.20 12.08
C GLY A 20 -7.65 -1.05 12.03
N TRP A 21 -6.53 -1.21 11.32
CA TRP A 21 -5.70 -0.08 10.92
C TRP A 21 -6.36 0.68 9.76
N GLU A 22 -6.19 1.99 9.75
CA GLU A 22 -6.76 2.86 8.73
C GLU A 22 -5.66 3.46 7.86
N VAL A 23 -5.93 3.61 6.56
CA VAL A 23 -5.00 4.29 5.65
C VAL A 23 -4.98 5.78 5.97
N VAL A 24 -3.78 6.31 6.22
CA VAL A 24 -3.55 7.73 6.52
C VAL A 24 -2.99 8.45 5.30
N GLU A 25 -2.08 7.81 4.56
CA GLU A 25 -1.43 8.41 3.40
C GLU A 25 -1.06 7.32 2.39
N VAL A 26 -1.14 7.67 1.11
CA VAL A 26 -0.67 6.85 -0.01
C VAL A 26 0.24 7.72 -0.86
N THR A 27 1.45 7.23 -1.13
CA THR A 27 2.46 7.95 -1.91
C THR A 27 3.10 7.02 -2.92
N GLU A 28 3.15 7.45 -4.18
CA GLU A 28 3.90 6.78 -5.24
C GLU A 28 5.32 7.33 -5.30
N ASP A 29 6.32 6.50 -5.03
CA ASP A 29 7.73 6.84 -5.13
C ASP A 29 8.28 6.35 -6.48
N ARG A 30 8.32 7.27 -7.45
CA ARG A 30 8.77 6.98 -8.82
C ARG A 30 10.29 6.81 -8.95
N ASP A 31 11.04 7.26 -7.96
CA ASP A 31 12.50 7.37 -7.98
C ASP A 31 13.18 6.37 -7.03
N ALA A 32 12.42 5.44 -6.44
CA ALA A 32 12.97 4.45 -5.53
C ALA A 32 14.05 3.60 -6.23
N SER A 33 15.10 3.24 -5.48
CA SER A 33 16.32 2.60 -6.00
C SER A 33 16.09 1.27 -6.75
N GLY A 34 14.91 0.66 -6.59
CA GLY A 34 14.49 -0.58 -7.28
C GLY A 34 13.52 -0.37 -8.45
N GLY A 35 13.13 0.87 -8.78
CA GLY A 35 12.01 1.19 -9.67
C GLY A 35 10.83 1.82 -8.92
N PRO A 36 9.77 2.23 -9.64
CA PRO A 36 8.61 2.87 -9.01
C PRO A 36 7.96 1.93 -7.99
N ALA A 37 7.73 2.43 -6.78
CA ALA A 37 7.12 1.70 -5.68
C ALA A 37 6.05 2.53 -5.01
N ASP A 38 4.95 1.90 -4.60
CA ASP A 38 3.95 2.57 -3.78
C ASP A 38 4.28 2.41 -2.31
N ARG A 39 3.88 3.40 -1.51
CA ARG A 39 3.94 3.38 -0.06
C ARG A 39 2.59 3.73 0.52
N VAL A 40 2.15 2.95 1.49
CA VAL A 40 0.94 3.19 2.27
C VAL A 40 1.33 3.39 3.72
N ILE A 41 0.89 4.49 4.32
CA ILE A 41 1.01 4.76 5.76
C ILE A 41 -0.33 4.43 6.41
N LEU A 42 -0.28 3.66 7.50
CA LEU A 42 -1.43 3.20 8.26
C LEU A 42 -1.35 3.73 9.68
N GLY A 43 -2.51 4.06 10.27
CA GLY A 43 -2.65 4.52 11.64
C GLY A 43 -3.64 3.69 12.45
N LYS A 44 -3.36 3.49 13.74
CA LYS A 44 -4.29 2.87 14.70
C LYS A 44 -3.95 3.33 16.12
N GLY A 45 -4.91 3.92 16.83
CA GLY A 45 -4.75 4.23 18.26
C GLY A 45 -3.55 5.12 18.61
N GLY A 46 -3.08 5.97 17.70
CA GLY A 46 -1.88 6.81 17.89
C GLY A 46 -0.57 6.16 17.44
N GLU A 47 -0.60 4.91 17.00
CA GLU A 47 0.51 4.21 16.35
C GLU A 47 0.45 4.39 14.84
N SER A 48 1.62 4.38 14.18
CA SER A 48 1.73 4.41 12.72
C SER A 48 2.67 3.34 12.20
N THR A 49 2.34 2.76 11.05
CA THR A 49 3.18 1.79 10.34
C THR A 49 3.12 2.05 8.83
N SER A 50 4.02 1.45 8.06
CA SER A 50 4.02 1.59 6.60
C SER A 50 4.29 0.27 5.89
N CYS A 51 3.67 0.15 4.72
CA CYS A 51 3.89 -0.91 3.74
C CYS A 51 4.38 -0.29 2.44
N SER A 52 5.34 -0.92 1.77
CA SER A 52 5.83 -0.42 0.48
C SER A 52 6.26 -1.57 -0.42
N SER A 53 5.88 -1.51 -1.69
CA SER A 53 6.21 -2.53 -2.69
C SER A 53 6.19 -1.96 -4.11
N ASP A 54 7.10 -2.46 -4.95
CA ASP A 54 7.17 -2.23 -6.40
C ASP A 54 6.35 -3.26 -7.20
N HIS A 55 5.67 -4.19 -6.52
CA HIS A 55 4.92 -5.25 -7.17
C HIS A 55 3.61 -4.74 -7.78
N LEU A 56 3.32 -5.13 -9.04
CA LEU A 56 2.14 -4.69 -9.78
C LEU A 56 0.80 -4.96 -9.06
N ALA A 57 0.72 -6.05 -8.29
CA ALA A 57 -0.48 -6.36 -7.50
C ALA A 57 -0.70 -5.36 -6.37
N PHE A 58 0.38 -4.92 -5.71
CA PHE A 58 0.33 -3.90 -4.67
C PHE A 58 -0.11 -2.56 -5.26
N HIS A 59 0.51 -2.15 -6.36
CA HIS A 59 0.18 -0.92 -7.09
C HIS A 59 -1.31 -0.83 -7.46
N ARG A 60 -1.86 -1.89 -8.06
CA ARG A 60 -3.28 -1.94 -8.43
C ARG A 60 -4.21 -1.88 -7.23
N TYR A 61 -3.82 -2.50 -6.12
CA TYR A 61 -4.61 -2.51 -4.90
C TYR A 61 -4.66 -1.11 -4.27
N VAL A 62 -3.50 -0.44 -4.20
CA VAL A 62 -3.34 0.89 -3.61
C VAL A 62 -3.97 1.98 -4.49
N GLN A 63 -3.89 1.88 -5.81
CA GLN A 63 -4.62 2.78 -6.73
C GLN A 63 -6.14 2.76 -6.46
N GLY A 64 -6.72 1.62 -6.09
CA GLY A 64 -8.14 1.52 -5.72
C GLY A 64 -8.48 2.15 -4.36
N MET A 65 -7.48 2.54 -3.55
CA MET A 65 -7.68 3.22 -2.26
C MET A 65 -7.60 4.74 -2.37
N GLY A 66 -6.83 5.23 -3.35
CA GLY A 66 -6.55 6.66 -3.55
C GLY A 66 -7.73 7.48 -4.10
N GLU A 67 -8.83 6.84 -4.50
CA GLU A 67 -10.07 7.52 -4.91
C GLU A 67 -10.94 7.88 -3.69
N GLY A 68 -10.39 8.64 -2.74
CA GLY A 68 -11.18 9.44 -1.80
C GLY A 68 -11.62 10.74 -2.47
N PRO A 69 -12.82 11.28 -2.17
CA PRO A 69 -13.41 12.36 -2.94
C PRO A 69 -12.50 13.59 -2.99
N ASP A 70 -12.16 13.99 -4.21
CA ASP A 70 -11.73 15.33 -4.58
C ASP A 70 -12.67 16.34 -3.88
N LEU A 71 -12.14 17.06 -2.87
CA LEU A 71 -12.80 18.17 -2.18
C LEU A 71 -12.43 19.49 -2.85
#